data_AF-A0A150QG64-F1
#
_entry.id   AF-A0A150QG64-F1
#
_cell.length_a   1.000
_cell.length_b   1.000
_cell.length_c   1.000
_cell.angle_alpha   90.00
_cell.angle_beta   90.00
_cell.angle_gamma   90.00
#
_symmetry.space_group_name_H-M   'P 1'
#
loop_
_entity.id
_entity.type
_entity.pdbx_description
1 polymer ?
#
loop_
_entity_poly.entity_id
_entity_poly.type
_entity_poly.pdbx_seq_one_letter_code
_entity_poly.pdbx_strand_id
1 'polypeptide(L)'
;MSFCSPRVTLILALGLTATACSSALEPPDETGETRDAIQDGYLDNGDRAVVGIYNAEIGAICTGSLIAPNVVLTARHCVSDMANETDGQITCRSTKFTDTHLARKIFATTDAEIGESSYFYGGSEIVLLPGDDADSFCGNDQAILILDEPIPESDAAPLVPRVDVPLKQGEEYYAVGFGATNDRSTGAGLRRRRDNLFIDCVADGCPASVVKSTEWVGDTGICEGDSGGPSLDLMHRVIGVTSRGAEGCEYPIYGYVYGWAEWIKETTVRAASLGGYEPPGWATGFPTDPVYSAEIGGACEQAEQCATNACLDGYCTRPCTESATCPSGYGCDAELGFCAKLPEPPPSEDGGEGEDDAVKDGAADASGGSCSISNPRPDPTKPVPWLLGAAGLGA
;
A
#
# COMPACT_ATOMS: atom_id res chain seq x y z
N MET A 1 55.83 63.48 -23.57
CA MET A 1 54.92 64.22 -24.46
C MET A 1 53.87 64.87 -23.57
N SER A 2 53.86 66.20 -23.54
CA SER A 2 52.89 67.03 -22.79
C SER A 2 51.46 66.82 -23.30
N PHE A 3 50.47 66.95 -22.41
CA PHE A 3 49.33 67.86 -22.61
C PHE A 3 48.79 68.35 -21.24
N CYS A 4 48.72 69.68 -21.12
CA CYS A 4 48.08 70.50 -20.08
C CYS A 4 46.52 70.44 -20.20
N SER A 5 45.74 70.27 -19.12
CA SER A 5 45.13 71.29 -18.20
C SER A 5 43.80 71.91 -18.73
N PRO A 6 42.99 72.70 -17.97
CA PRO A 6 42.25 72.49 -16.70
C PRO A 6 40.77 73.00 -16.74
N ARG A 7 40.02 72.91 -15.62
CA ARG A 7 39.15 73.95 -14.96
C ARG A 7 38.19 73.27 -13.93
N VAL A 8 38.23 73.54 -12.61
CA VAL A 8 37.77 74.75 -11.83
C VAL A 8 36.22 74.79 -11.82
N THR A 9 35.42 74.75 -10.74
CA THR A 9 35.54 75.14 -9.30
C THR A 9 34.30 74.65 -8.49
N LEU A 10 34.44 74.56 -7.14
CA LEU A 10 33.51 74.97 -6.04
C LEU A 10 32.04 74.45 -6.07
N ILE A 11 31.42 73.94 -4.99
CA ILE A 11 31.06 74.64 -3.74
C ILE A 11 30.80 73.63 -2.59
N LEU A 12 31.22 74.10 -1.41
CA LEU A 12 31.09 73.60 -0.04
C LEU A 12 29.62 73.60 0.47
N ALA A 13 29.17 72.55 1.17
CA ALA A 13 28.14 72.67 2.21
C ALA A 13 28.24 71.53 3.24
N LEU A 14 28.76 71.91 4.41
CA LEU A 14 28.74 71.17 5.68
C LEU A 14 27.31 71.26 6.27
N GLY A 15 26.75 70.15 6.77
CA GLY A 15 25.45 70.14 7.47
C GLY A 15 25.33 68.93 8.40
N LEU A 16 24.96 69.20 9.65
CA LEU A 16 25.12 68.36 10.84
C LEU A 16 24.21 67.12 10.92
N THR A 17 24.72 66.19 11.74
CA THR A 17 24.14 65.02 12.43
C THR A 17 22.67 65.11 12.88
N ALA A 18 21.94 64.00 12.71
CA ALA A 18 20.97 63.51 13.70
C ALA A 18 20.78 61.99 13.57
N THR A 19 21.24 61.25 14.57
CA THR A 19 20.78 59.89 14.88
C THR A 19 19.32 59.95 15.31
N ALA A 20 18.43 59.27 14.59
CA ALA A 20 17.11 58.91 15.07
C ALA A 20 16.93 57.41 14.88
N CYS A 21 16.94 56.68 16.00
CA CYS A 21 16.39 55.34 16.07
C CYS A 21 14.90 55.44 15.79
N SER A 22 14.43 54.81 14.72
CA SER A 22 13.02 54.50 14.56
C SER A 22 12.90 52.99 14.67
N SER A 23 12.53 52.52 15.85
CA SER A 23 11.93 51.20 16.06
C SER A 23 10.62 51.18 15.29
N ALA A 24 10.68 50.71 14.04
CA ALA A 24 9.51 50.34 13.27
C ALA A 24 9.15 48.91 13.67
N LEU A 25 7.93 48.77 14.15
CA LEU A 25 7.26 47.53 14.51
C LEU A 25 7.43 46.50 13.39
N GLU A 26 7.89 45.32 13.80
CA GLU A 26 7.86 44.09 13.01
C GLU A 26 6.43 43.86 12.49
N PRO A 27 6.20 43.74 11.18
CA PRO A 27 5.14 42.85 10.74
C PRO A 27 5.56 41.44 11.15
N PRO A 28 4.65 40.57 11.65
CA PRO A 28 5.01 39.17 11.79
C PRO A 28 5.48 38.71 10.42
N ASP A 29 6.71 38.19 10.34
CA ASP A 29 7.08 37.28 9.28
C ASP A 29 5.95 36.24 9.25
N GLU A 30 5.12 36.32 8.22
CA GLU A 30 4.39 35.14 7.77
C GLU A 30 5.48 34.11 7.55
N THR A 31 5.55 33.16 8.49
CA THR A 31 6.35 31.95 8.36
C THR A 31 5.93 31.32 7.04
N GLY A 32 6.71 31.59 5.99
CA GLY A 32 6.56 30.93 4.71
C GLY A 32 6.70 29.44 4.97
N GLU A 33 5.62 28.71 4.74
CA GLU A 33 5.65 27.26 4.74
C GLU A 33 6.77 26.82 3.80
N THR A 34 7.76 26.16 4.37
CA THR A 34 8.86 25.56 3.62
C THR A 34 8.27 24.38 2.85
N ARG A 35 7.95 24.61 1.57
CA ARG A 35 7.50 23.61 0.61
C ARG A 35 8.71 22.86 0.08
N ASP A 36 8.78 21.55 0.27
CA ASP A 36 9.97 20.75 -0.04
C ASP A 36 9.66 19.23 -0.03
N ALA A 37 10.13 18.49 -1.06
CA ALA A 37 10.21 17.03 -1.38
C ALA A 37 8.95 16.16 -1.55
N ILE A 38 8.95 15.37 -2.64
CA ILE A 38 8.03 15.60 -3.77
C ILE A 38 7.96 17.11 -4.09
N GLN A 39 8.24 17.55 -5.32
CA GLN A 39 8.15 19.00 -5.63
C GLN A 39 6.82 19.58 -5.12
N ASP A 40 6.82 20.61 -4.28
CA ASP A 40 5.61 21.17 -3.62
C ASP A 40 4.88 20.25 -2.62
N GLY A 41 5.51 19.20 -2.11
CA GLY A 41 5.01 18.30 -1.07
C GLY A 41 5.14 18.84 0.36
N TYR A 42 4.56 18.11 1.32
CA TYR A 42 4.58 18.43 2.75
C TYR A 42 4.98 17.21 3.60
N LEU A 43 5.43 17.46 4.83
CA LEU A 43 5.84 16.41 5.79
C LEU A 43 4.69 15.44 6.06
N ASP A 44 4.94 14.15 5.88
CA ASP A 44 3.98 13.10 6.23
C ASP A 44 4.42 12.32 7.48
N ASN A 45 3.54 12.28 8.48
CA ASN A 45 3.71 11.47 9.69
C ASN A 45 2.67 10.33 9.79
N GLY A 46 1.73 10.24 8.83
CA GLY A 46 0.58 9.34 8.90
C GLY A 46 0.77 8.03 8.12
N ASP A 47 1.42 8.10 6.95
CA ASP A 47 1.49 6.97 6.01
C ASP A 47 2.63 6.01 6.37
N ARG A 48 2.55 5.41 7.58
CA ARG A 48 3.62 4.55 8.15
C ARG A 48 3.95 3.29 7.36
N ALA A 49 3.03 2.83 6.52
CA ALA A 49 3.24 1.72 5.61
C ALA A 49 4.01 2.12 4.34
N VAL A 50 4.25 3.41 4.14
CA VAL A 50 5.26 3.91 3.21
C VAL A 50 6.58 3.97 3.98
N VAL A 51 7.45 3.02 3.65
CA VAL A 51 8.68 2.74 4.40
C VAL A 51 9.89 3.36 3.73
N GLY A 52 10.81 3.86 4.54
CA GLY A 52 12.14 4.24 4.08
C GLY A 52 12.97 2.99 3.85
N ILE A 53 13.60 2.86 2.68
CA ILE A 53 14.52 1.78 2.36
C ILE A 53 15.95 2.31 2.40
N TYR A 54 16.81 1.63 3.15
CA TYR A 54 18.24 1.91 3.19
C TYR A 54 19.04 0.71 2.70
N ASN A 55 19.82 0.89 1.62
CA ASN A 55 20.73 -0.12 1.12
C ASN A 55 22.15 0.16 1.62
N ALA A 56 22.61 -0.66 2.56
CA ALA A 56 23.91 -0.50 3.20
C ALA A 56 25.11 -0.94 2.34
N GLU A 57 24.91 -1.59 1.18
CA GLU A 57 26.01 -1.89 0.26
C GLU A 57 26.48 -0.65 -0.51
N ILE A 58 25.53 0.17 -0.93
CA ILE A 58 25.77 1.33 -1.80
C ILE A 58 25.51 2.68 -1.10
N GLY A 59 24.96 2.65 0.11
CA GLY A 59 24.61 3.86 0.87
C GLY A 59 23.45 4.65 0.26
N ALA A 60 22.53 3.96 -0.43
CA ALA A 60 21.39 4.57 -1.11
C ALA A 60 20.13 4.57 -0.22
N ILE A 61 19.32 5.60 -0.40
CA ILE A 61 17.97 5.71 0.18
C ILE A 61 16.95 5.56 -0.96
N CYS A 62 15.95 4.73 -0.71
CA CYS A 62 14.77 4.56 -1.54
C CYS A 62 13.53 4.62 -0.64
N THR A 63 12.36 4.47 -1.27
CA THR A 63 11.08 4.26 -0.60
C THR A 63 10.53 2.89 -0.98
N GLY A 64 9.69 2.31 -0.14
CA GLY A 64 8.86 1.16 -0.47
C GLY A 64 7.46 1.23 0.13
N SER A 65 6.64 0.26 -0.21
CA SER A 65 5.26 0.13 0.26
C SER A 65 5.10 -1.21 0.99
N LEU A 66 4.82 -1.20 2.28
CA LEU A 66 4.45 -2.39 3.03
C LEU A 66 3.06 -2.85 2.58
N ILE A 67 2.99 -3.93 1.81
CA ILE A 67 1.71 -4.48 1.25
C ILE A 67 1.23 -5.72 1.99
N ALA A 68 2.09 -6.34 2.80
CA ALA A 68 1.74 -7.34 3.81
C ALA A 68 2.75 -7.26 4.97
N PRO A 69 2.52 -7.87 6.13
CA PRO A 69 3.35 -7.69 7.33
C PRO A 69 4.87 -7.83 7.13
N ASN A 70 5.34 -8.69 6.21
CA ASN A 70 6.76 -8.80 5.87
C ASN A 70 7.05 -8.56 4.37
N VAL A 71 6.17 -7.89 3.63
CA VAL A 71 6.30 -7.71 2.18
C VAL A 71 6.36 -6.23 1.84
N VAL A 72 7.51 -5.78 1.36
CA VAL A 72 7.73 -4.41 0.88
C VAL A 72 7.85 -4.43 -0.64
N LEU A 73 6.94 -3.75 -1.33
CA LEU A 73 7.01 -3.49 -2.77
C LEU A 73 7.86 -2.24 -3.02
N THR A 74 8.84 -2.33 -3.92
CA THR A 74 9.80 -1.27 -4.23
C THR A 74 10.23 -1.32 -5.70
N ALA A 75 11.01 -0.33 -6.14
CA ALA A 75 11.67 -0.36 -7.45
C ALA A 75 12.83 -1.36 -7.45
N ARG A 76 13.13 -1.96 -8.60
CA ARG A 76 14.22 -2.92 -8.73
C ARG A 76 15.58 -2.23 -8.68
N HIS A 77 15.70 -1.03 -9.21
CA HIS A 77 16.97 -0.28 -9.17
C HIS A 77 17.39 0.10 -7.74
N CYS A 78 16.50 0.00 -6.75
CA CYS A 78 16.84 0.14 -5.32
C CYS A 78 17.58 -1.09 -4.76
N VAL A 79 17.42 -2.25 -5.42
CA VAL A 79 17.89 -3.56 -4.94
C VAL A 79 18.79 -4.27 -5.96
N SER A 80 19.12 -3.63 -7.07
CA SER A 80 19.99 -4.19 -8.11
C SER A 80 20.81 -3.09 -8.80
N ASP A 81 22.02 -3.45 -9.21
CA ASP A 81 22.88 -2.62 -10.03
C ASP A 81 22.33 -2.48 -11.45
N MET A 82 22.68 -1.37 -12.10
CA MET A 82 22.31 -1.08 -13.49
C MET A 82 23.56 -0.94 -14.37
N ALA A 83 23.36 -1.18 -15.67
CA ALA A 83 24.40 -0.99 -16.68
C ALA A 83 23.82 -0.40 -17.97
N ASN A 84 24.72 0.14 -18.81
CA ASN A 84 24.43 0.72 -20.12
C ASN A 84 23.52 1.97 -20.09
N GLU A 85 23.56 2.70 -18.97
CA GLU A 85 23.06 4.07 -18.89
C GLU A 85 23.94 5.00 -19.74
N THR A 86 23.33 5.99 -20.39
CA THR A 86 24.06 6.98 -21.20
C THR A 86 24.00 8.31 -20.48
N ASP A 87 25.14 8.81 -20.01
CA ASP A 87 25.24 10.06 -19.23
C ASP A 87 24.29 10.09 -18.01
N GLY A 88 24.13 8.94 -17.33
CA GLY A 88 23.22 8.79 -16.18
C GLY A 88 21.74 8.73 -16.54
N GLN A 89 21.39 8.65 -17.82
CA GLN A 89 20.00 8.55 -18.28
C GLN A 89 19.62 7.13 -18.66
N ILE A 90 18.39 6.77 -18.30
CA ILE A 90 17.75 5.50 -18.66
C ILE A 90 17.37 5.50 -20.14
N THR A 91 17.80 4.48 -20.86
CA THR A 91 17.40 4.22 -22.25
C THR A 91 16.78 2.84 -22.34
N CYS A 92 15.47 2.75 -22.60
CA CYS A 92 14.72 1.50 -22.62
C CYS A 92 15.25 0.41 -23.57
N ARG A 93 16.09 0.78 -24.54
CA ARG A 93 16.70 -0.16 -25.49
C ARG A 93 17.97 -0.83 -24.96
N SER A 94 18.70 -0.18 -24.06
CA SER A 94 20.05 -0.61 -23.67
C SER A 94 20.22 -0.79 -22.16
N THR A 95 19.55 0.03 -21.35
CA THR A 95 19.69 -0.03 -19.90
C THR A 95 19.14 -1.34 -19.37
N LYS A 96 19.97 -2.03 -18.59
CA LYS A 96 19.67 -3.34 -18.02
C LYS A 96 20.03 -3.38 -16.55
N PHE A 97 19.27 -4.15 -15.80
CA PHE A 97 19.65 -4.61 -14.49
C PHE A 97 20.75 -5.67 -14.59
N THR A 98 21.63 -5.68 -13.61
CA THR A 98 22.73 -6.62 -13.51
C THR A 98 22.64 -7.38 -12.19
N ASP A 99 23.62 -7.21 -11.32
CA ASP A 99 23.70 -7.95 -10.06
C ASP A 99 22.65 -7.46 -9.07
N THR A 100 22.05 -8.41 -8.35
CA THR A 100 21.11 -8.10 -7.25
C THR A 100 21.89 -8.00 -5.95
N HIS A 101 21.63 -6.95 -5.19
CA HIS A 101 22.25 -6.74 -3.88
C HIS A 101 21.83 -7.82 -2.88
N LEU A 102 22.54 -7.94 -1.77
CA LEU A 102 22.17 -8.91 -0.74
C LEU A 102 20.97 -8.39 0.05
N ALA A 103 19.87 -9.15 0.08
CA ALA A 103 18.66 -8.77 0.84
C ALA A 103 18.97 -8.36 2.29
N ARG A 104 19.86 -9.10 2.98
CA ARG A 104 20.32 -8.82 4.36
C ARG A 104 21.07 -7.49 4.56
N LYS A 105 21.35 -6.77 3.47
CA LYS A 105 21.97 -5.44 3.48
C LYS A 105 20.98 -4.33 3.16
N ILE A 106 19.72 -4.70 2.92
CA ILE A 106 18.63 -3.78 2.65
C ILE A 106 17.73 -3.78 3.87
N PHE A 107 17.43 -2.59 4.36
CA PHE A 107 16.67 -2.36 5.58
C PHE A 107 15.46 -1.50 5.28
N ALA A 108 14.34 -1.76 5.93
CA ALA A 108 13.14 -0.94 5.89
C ALA A 108 12.88 -0.28 7.25
N THR A 109 12.41 0.96 7.27
CA THR A 109 11.96 1.64 8.49
C THR A 109 10.60 2.29 8.27
N THR A 110 9.74 2.24 9.29
CA THR A 110 8.44 2.91 9.32
C THR A 110 8.52 4.35 9.83
N ASP A 111 9.69 4.74 10.35
CA ASP A 111 9.93 6.07 10.91
C ASP A 111 9.85 7.13 9.80
N ALA A 112 9.26 8.28 10.12
CA ALA A 112 9.11 9.39 9.17
C ALA A 112 10.44 10.06 8.82
N GLU A 113 11.52 9.78 9.57
CA GLU A 113 12.88 10.21 9.27
C GLU A 113 13.81 9.00 9.33
N ILE A 114 14.60 8.79 8.28
CA ILE A 114 15.65 7.79 8.22
C ILE A 114 16.87 8.37 8.92
N GLY A 115 17.16 7.89 10.13
CA GLY A 115 18.28 8.32 10.94
C GLY A 115 18.99 7.16 11.63
N GLU A 116 20.11 7.47 12.29
CA GLU A 116 20.90 6.46 13.02
C GLU A 116 20.14 5.80 14.18
N SER A 117 19.12 6.49 14.71
CA SER A 117 18.27 5.99 15.80
C SER A 117 17.01 5.28 15.33
N SER A 118 16.76 5.21 14.01
CA SER A 118 15.55 4.58 13.49
C SER A 118 15.55 3.09 13.77
N TYR A 119 14.37 2.52 13.98
CA TYR A 119 14.23 1.07 14.01
C TYR A 119 14.21 0.53 12.58
N PHE A 120 15.00 -0.51 12.32
CA PHE A 120 15.16 -1.10 11.00
C PHE A 120 14.78 -2.57 10.99
N TYR A 121 13.98 -2.95 10.00
CA TYR A 121 13.64 -4.32 9.66
C TYR A 121 14.56 -4.80 8.53
N GLY A 122 15.28 -5.90 8.75
CA GLY A 122 16.19 -6.47 7.74
C GLY A 122 15.46 -7.23 6.64
N GLY A 123 16.03 -7.23 5.43
CA GLY A 123 15.56 -8.05 4.32
C GLY A 123 16.08 -9.50 4.37
N SER A 124 15.18 -10.47 4.19
CA SER A 124 15.52 -11.89 4.06
C SER A 124 15.71 -12.31 2.60
N GLU A 125 14.89 -11.80 1.70
CA GLU A 125 14.87 -12.19 0.29
C GLU A 125 14.46 -11.03 -0.62
N ILE A 126 15.07 -10.96 -1.81
CA ILE A 126 14.63 -10.09 -2.91
C ILE A 126 13.99 -10.98 -3.98
N VAL A 127 12.75 -10.67 -4.33
CA VAL A 127 12.00 -11.33 -5.40
C VAL A 127 11.92 -10.36 -6.58
N LEU A 128 12.40 -10.81 -7.73
CA LEU A 128 12.40 -10.04 -8.98
C LEU A 128 11.27 -10.51 -9.90
N LEU A 129 10.90 -9.65 -10.84
CA LEU A 129 9.94 -9.97 -11.88
C LEU A 129 10.43 -11.13 -12.77
N PRO A 130 9.56 -12.08 -13.12
CA PRO A 130 9.88 -13.17 -14.05
C PRO A 130 9.81 -12.71 -15.52
N GLY A 131 10.43 -13.47 -16.43
CA GLY A 131 10.26 -13.30 -17.88
C GLY A 131 11.57 -13.30 -18.67
N ASP A 132 11.46 -13.51 -19.98
CA ASP A 132 12.62 -13.66 -20.89
C ASP A 132 13.45 -12.36 -21.05
N ASP A 133 12.83 -11.20 -20.83
CA ASP A 133 13.47 -9.87 -20.86
C ASP A 133 13.50 -9.22 -19.47
N ALA A 134 13.45 -10.02 -18.40
CA ALA A 134 13.38 -9.52 -17.03
C ALA A 134 14.57 -8.61 -16.68
N ASP A 135 15.73 -8.73 -17.34
CA ASP A 135 16.89 -7.86 -17.11
C ASP A 135 16.74 -6.46 -17.73
N SER A 136 15.76 -6.21 -18.60
CA SER A 136 15.54 -4.88 -19.19
C SER A 136 14.99 -3.91 -18.15
N PHE A 137 15.47 -2.66 -18.13
CA PHE A 137 14.99 -1.67 -17.16
C PHE A 137 13.50 -1.35 -17.34
N CYS A 138 13.14 -0.78 -18.50
CA CYS A 138 11.77 -0.32 -18.73
C CYS A 138 10.81 -1.51 -18.79
N GLY A 139 9.73 -1.42 -18.02
CA GLY A 139 8.73 -2.46 -17.85
C GLY A 139 9.00 -3.41 -16.69
N ASN A 140 10.23 -3.48 -16.17
CA ASN A 140 10.62 -4.42 -15.12
C ASN A 140 11.27 -3.79 -13.88
N ASP A 141 11.11 -2.48 -13.68
CA ASP A 141 11.64 -1.77 -12.51
C ASP A 141 10.74 -1.91 -11.28
N GLN A 142 10.47 -3.15 -10.87
CA GLN A 142 9.79 -3.49 -9.62
C GLN A 142 10.44 -4.70 -8.98
N ALA A 143 10.48 -4.70 -7.65
CA ALA A 143 10.96 -5.80 -6.84
C ALA A 143 10.17 -5.87 -5.53
N ILE A 144 10.14 -7.06 -4.95
CA ILE A 144 9.62 -7.28 -3.60
C ILE A 144 10.79 -7.60 -2.69
N LEU A 145 10.87 -6.89 -1.57
CA LEU A 145 11.73 -7.21 -0.44
C LEU A 145 10.87 -7.95 0.61
N ILE A 146 11.19 -9.21 0.86
CA ILE A 146 10.63 -9.95 1.99
C ILE A 146 11.49 -9.65 3.22
N LEU A 147 10.88 -9.23 4.31
CA LEU A 147 11.56 -8.90 5.57
C LEU A 147 11.86 -10.16 6.40
N ASP A 148 12.88 -10.09 7.25
CA ASP A 148 13.28 -11.15 8.18
C ASP A 148 12.19 -11.44 9.23
N GLU A 149 11.45 -10.41 9.63
CA GLU A 149 10.35 -10.49 10.59
C GLU A 149 9.16 -9.63 10.13
N PRO A 150 7.93 -10.00 10.51
CA PRO A 150 6.77 -9.16 10.27
C PRO A 150 6.84 -7.84 11.05
N ILE A 151 6.52 -6.73 10.38
CA ILE A 151 6.26 -5.44 11.02
C ILE A 151 4.95 -5.54 11.79
N PRO A 152 4.93 -5.21 13.10
CA PRO A 152 3.70 -5.20 13.89
C PRO A 152 2.70 -4.18 13.34
N GLU A 153 1.41 -4.50 13.41
CA GLU A 153 0.33 -3.59 12.99
C GLU A 153 0.34 -2.26 13.78
N SER A 154 0.86 -2.26 15.02
CA SER A 154 1.06 -1.04 15.82
C SER A 154 2.06 -0.06 15.21
N ASP A 155 2.99 -0.57 14.40
CA ASP A 155 4.05 0.20 13.78
C ASP A 155 3.61 0.66 12.40
N ALA A 156 3.08 -0.27 11.58
CA ALA A 156 2.44 0.03 10.31
C ALA A 156 1.42 -1.05 9.91
N ALA A 157 0.20 -0.61 9.55
CA ALA A 157 -0.80 -1.47 8.91
C ALA A 157 -0.54 -1.54 7.40
N PRO A 158 -0.38 -2.74 6.78
CA PRO A 158 -0.06 -2.84 5.37
C PRO A 158 -1.09 -2.22 4.42
N LEU A 159 -0.61 -1.64 3.32
CA LEU A 159 -1.41 -1.07 2.24
C LEU A 159 -2.01 -2.15 1.35
N VAL A 160 -3.18 -1.86 0.76
CA VAL A 160 -3.80 -2.75 -0.23
C VAL A 160 -3.36 -2.33 -1.63
N PRO A 161 -2.70 -3.19 -2.43
CA PRO A 161 -2.40 -2.88 -3.83
C PRO A 161 -3.64 -3.08 -4.71
N ARG A 162 -3.91 -2.17 -5.65
CA ARG A 162 -5.02 -2.25 -6.62
C ARG A 162 -4.68 -3.24 -7.74
N VAL A 163 -4.82 -4.53 -7.43
CA VAL A 163 -4.42 -5.66 -8.29
C VAL A 163 -5.57 -6.25 -9.13
N ASP A 164 -6.77 -5.70 -9.05
CA ASP A 164 -8.00 -6.27 -9.61
C ASP A 164 -8.76 -5.31 -10.55
N VAL A 165 -8.45 -4.02 -10.54
CA VAL A 165 -9.08 -3.01 -11.42
C VAL A 165 -8.02 -2.16 -12.12
N PRO A 166 -8.01 -2.09 -13.46
CA PRO A 166 -7.03 -1.28 -14.19
C PRO A 166 -7.24 0.22 -13.93
N LEU A 167 -6.16 0.99 -14.03
CA LEU A 167 -6.16 2.46 -13.97
C LEU A 167 -6.75 3.06 -15.23
N LYS A 168 -7.22 4.30 -15.09
CA LYS A 168 -7.72 5.13 -16.19
C LYS A 168 -7.01 6.47 -16.20
N GLN A 169 -6.79 7.01 -17.40
CA GLN A 169 -6.32 8.37 -17.57
C GLN A 169 -7.25 9.35 -16.85
N GLY A 170 -6.65 10.34 -16.18
CA GLY A 170 -7.35 11.37 -15.42
C GLY A 170 -7.81 10.94 -14.02
N GLU A 171 -7.57 9.70 -13.58
CA GLU A 171 -7.75 9.35 -12.17
C GLU A 171 -6.80 10.17 -11.29
N GLU A 172 -7.32 10.63 -10.15
CA GLU A 172 -6.54 11.37 -9.15
C GLU A 172 -5.80 10.40 -8.23
N TYR A 173 -4.57 10.77 -7.86
CA TYR A 173 -3.74 10.03 -6.93
C TYR A 173 -2.88 11.00 -6.10
N TYR A 174 -2.15 10.44 -5.14
CA TYR A 174 -1.11 11.14 -4.39
C TYR A 174 0.13 10.25 -4.29
N ALA A 175 1.29 10.89 -4.14
CA ALA A 175 2.56 10.19 -3.98
C ALA A 175 3.07 10.40 -2.55
N VAL A 176 3.77 9.39 -2.02
CA VAL A 176 4.45 9.47 -0.72
C VAL A 176 5.84 8.87 -0.86
N GLY A 177 6.86 9.55 -0.35
CA GLY A 177 8.25 9.18 -0.55
C GLY A 177 9.23 9.80 0.44
N PHE A 178 10.45 9.28 0.45
CA PHE A 178 11.59 9.77 1.24
C PHE A 178 12.60 10.53 0.37
N GLY A 179 12.22 10.92 -0.85
CA GLY A 179 13.09 11.56 -1.81
C GLY A 179 13.56 12.95 -1.42
N ALA A 180 14.51 13.44 -2.21
CA ALA A 180 15.07 14.76 -2.13
C ALA A 180 14.07 15.85 -2.57
N THR A 181 14.33 17.07 -2.14
CA THR A 181 13.46 18.24 -2.33
C THR A 181 13.63 18.90 -3.68
N ASN A 182 14.67 18.51 -4.41
CA ASN A 182 14.99 18.94 -5.75
C ASN A 182 15.98 17.96 -6.39
N ASP A 183 16.30 18.21 -7.65
CA ASP A 183 17.30 17.51 -8.48
C ASP A 183 18.75 17.59 -7.96
N ARG A 184 19.01 18.30 -6.85
CA ARG A 184 20.33 18.41 -6.20
C ARG A 184 20.46 17.56 -4.92
N SER A 185 19.54 16.64 -4.70
CA SER A 185 19.59 15.67 -3.59
C SER A 185 19.51 16.28 -2.19
N THR A 186 19.01 17.51 -2.02
CA THR A 186 18.85 18.11 -0.67
C THR A 186 17.62 17.56 0.04
N GLY A 187 17.69 17.24 1.33
CA GLY A 187 16.50 16.94 2.16
C GLY A 187 15.87 15.54 2.03
N ALA A 188 16.59 14.59 1.42
CA ALA A 188 16.22 13.17 1.38
C ALA A 188 16.26 12.53 2.79
N GLY A 189 15.50 11.45 2.96
CA GLY A 189 15.40 10.71 4.22
C GLY A 189 14.28 11.16 5.15
N LEU A 190 13.48 12.17 4.77
CA LEU A 190 12.26 12.56 5.46
C LEU A 190 11.04 12.19 4.62
N ARG A 191 10.06 11.50 5.20
CA ARG A 191 8.82 11.09 4.52
C ARG A 191 7.94 12.28 4.23
N ARG A 192 7.48 12.36 3.00
CA ARG A 192 6.63 13.45 2.51
C ARG A 192 5.59 12.96 1.55
N ARG A 193 4.57 13.80 1.38
CA ARG A 193 3.39 13.53 0.59
C ARG A 193 3.07 14.68 -0.35
N ARG A 194 2.54 14.35 -1.53
CA ARG A 194 1.90 15.31 -2.43
C ARG A 194 0.60 14.77 -2.97
N ASP A 195 -0.43 15.59 -2.79
CA ASP A 195 -1.78 15.34 -3.27
C ASP A 195 -2.06 16.05 -4.60
N ASN A 196 -3.26 15.83 -5.14
CA ASN A 196 -3.77 16.44 -6.37
C ASN A 196 -2.90 16.14 -7.60
N LEU A 197 -2.46 14.89 -7.73
CA LEU A 197 -1.76 14.39 -8.91
C LEU A 197 -2.73 13.63 -9.82
N PHE A 198 -2.44 13.59 -11.11
CA PHE A 198 -3.33 12.99 -12.10
C PHE A 198 -2.60 12.03 -13.05
N ILE A 199 -3.28 10.95 -13.41
CA ILE A 199 -2.75 9.98 -14.38
C ILE A 199 -2.81 10.57 -15.79
N ASP A 200 -1.66 10.71 -16.44
CA ASP A 200 -1.54 11.24 -17.80
C ASP A 200 -1.82 10.18 -18.86
N CYS A 201 -1.28 8.98 -18.70
CA CYS A 201 -1.54 7.84 -19.57
C CYS A 201 -1.22 6.53 -18.85
N VAL A 202 -1.77 5.41 -19.35
CA VAL A 202 -1.59 4.08 -18.76
C VAL A 202 -1.22 3.08 -19.85
N ALA A 203 -0.21 2.24 -19.61
CA ALA A 203 0.15 1.11 -20.46
C ALA A 203 0.26 1.51 -21.95
N ASP A 204 -0.47 0.82 -22.82
CA ASP A 204 -0.47 1.04 -24.27
C ASP A 204 -1.09 2.38 -24.71
N GLY A 205 -1.73 3.10 -23.78
CA GLY A 205 -2.16 4.48 -23.99
C GLY A 205 -0.99 5.49 -23.97
N CYS A 206 0.19 5.07 -23.51
CA CYS A 206 1.39 5.90 -23.46
C CYS A 206 2.27 5.76 -24.72
N PRO A 207 3.19 6.72 -24.98
CA PRO A 207 4.16 6.59 -26.06
C PRO A 207 5.12 5.41 -25.85
N ALA A 208 4.99 4.37 -26.67
CA ALA A 208 5.74 3.10 -26.55
C ALA A 208 7.27 3.22 -26.66
N SER A 209 7.79 4.38 -27.11
CA SER A 209 9.23 4.67 -27.13
C SER A 209 9.81 4.86 -25.73
N VAL A 210 8.99 5.26 -24.76
CA VAL A 210 9.41 5.64 -23.41
C VAL A 210 8.73 4.83 -22.30
N VAL A 211 7.55 4.26 -22.56
CA VAL A 211 6.71 3.56 -21.57
C VAL A 211 6.33 2.17 -22.08
N LYS A 212 6.39 1.16 -21.22
CA LYS A 212 5.93 -0.21 -21.51
C LYS A 212 4.49 -0.44 -21.03
N SER A 213 3.86 -1.52 -21.49
CA SER A 213 2.50 -1.89 -21.09
C SER A 213 2.35 -2.18 -19.59
N THR A 214 3.47 -2.47 -18.91
CA THR A 214 3.58 -2.67 -17.46
C THR A 214 3.98 -1.41 -16.71
N GLU A 215 3.82 -0.24 -17.32
CA GLU A 215 4.14 1.08 -16.76
C GLU A 215 3.01 2.07 -17.02
N TRP A 216 3.03 3.21 -16.34
CA TRP A 216 2.13 4.34 -16.58
C TRP A 216 2.79 5.67 -16.23
N VAL A 217 2.20 6.78 -16.69
CA VAL A 217 2.74 8.14 -16.53
C VAL A 217 1.79 9.00 -15.71
N GLY A 218 2.32 9.68 -14.70
CA GLY A 218 1.63 10.76 -14.01
C GLY A 218 2.00 12.13 -14.57
N ASP A 219 1.25 13.15 -14.18
CA ASP A 219 1.47 14.54 -14.57
C ASP A 219 2.77 15.15 -14.02
N THR A 220 3.05 14.99 -12.73
CA THR A 220 4.20 15.59 -12.03
C THR A 220 4.40 14.93 -10.65
N GLY A 221 5.43 15.36 -9.92
CA GLY A 221 5.47 15.16 -8.47
C GLY A 221 6.26 13.97 -7.97
N ILE A 222 7.32 13.57 -8.67
CA ILE A 222 8.36 12.71 -8.07
C ILE A 222 9.73 13.34 -8.31
N CYS A 223 10.62 13.23 -7.33
CA CYS A 223 12.01 13.63 -7.45
C CYS A 223 12.95 12.45 -7.12
N GLU A 224 14.26 12.70 -7.26
CA GLU A 224 15.30 11.73 -6.88
C GLU A 224 15.11 11.24 -5.44
N GLY A 225 15.18 9.92 -5.21
CA GLY A 225 14.99 9.29 -3.90
C GLY A 225 13.53 8.96 -3.52
N ASP A 226 12.54 9.39 -4.30
CA ASP A 226 11.16 8.85 -4.22
C ASP A 226 11.07 7.45 -4.88
N SER A 227 12.15 7.02 -5.54
CA SER A 227 12.34 5.70 -6.12
C SER A 227 11.80 4.57 -5.25
N GLY A 228 10.96 3.73 -5.84
CA GLY A 228 10.29 2.62 -5.18
C GLY A 228 9.08 2.98 -4.33
N GLY A 229 8.84 4.27 -4.09
CA GLY A 229 7.69 4.75 -3.34
C GLY A 229 6.37 4.52 -4.05
N PRO A 230 5.25 4.46 -3.30
CA PRO A 230 3.94 4.29 -3.88
C PRO A 230 3.39 5.58 -4.46
N SER A 231 2.70 5.43 -5.59
CA SER A 231 1.52 6.24 -5.89
C SER A 231 0.28 5.54 -5.33
N LEU A 232 -0.58 6.32 -4.70
CA LEU A 232 -1.75 5.87 -3.95
C LEU A 232 -3.02 6.53 -4.50
N ASP A 233 -4.05 5.73 -4.77
CA ASP A 233 -5.35 6.30 -5.16
C ASP A 233 -6.10 6.92 -3.97
N LEU A 234 -7.22 7.60 -4.23
CA LEU A 234 -8.05 8.23 -3.20
C LEU A 234 -8.68 7.23 -2.21
N MET A 235 -8.55 5.92 -2.44
CA MET A 235 -8.97 4.85 -1.55
C MET A 235 -7.79 4.27 -0.75
N HIS A 236 -6.64 4.93 -0.79
CA HIS A 236 -5.39 4.56 -0.13
C HIS A 236 -4.80 3.23 -0.62
N ARG A 237 -5.05 2.86 -1.88
CA ARG A 237 -4.49 1.65 -2.49
C ARG A 237 -3.25 1.96 -3.31
N VAL A 238 -2.26 1.07 -3.28
CA VAL A 238 -1.05 1.17 -4.11
C VAL A 238 -1.40 0.93 -5.57
N ILE A 239 -1.15 1.91 -6.43
CA ILE A 239 -1.44 1.84 -7.87
C ILE A 239 -0.19 1.85 -8.73
N GLY A 240 0.94 2.32 -8.20
CA GLY A 240 2.20 2.33 -8.90
C GLY A 240 3.42 2.35 -7.97
N VAL A 241 4.56 2.06 -8.56
CA VAL A 241 5.89 2.09 -7.91
C VAL A 241 6.75 3.09 -8.65
N THR A 242 7.23 4.13 -7.98
CA THR A 242 8.04 5.20 -8.58
C THR A 242 9.31 4.62 -9.22
N SER A 243 9.48 4.78 -10.53
CA SER A 243 10.61 4.20 -11.28
C SER A 243 11.61 5.26 -11.73
N ARG A 244 11.16 6.20 -12.57
CA ARG A 244 12.01 7.24 -13.17
C ARG A 244 11.20 8.48 -13.52
N GLY A 245 11.87 9.61 -13.70
CA GLY A 245 11.26 10.86 -14.18
C GLY A 245 12.20 11.63 -15.10
N ALA A 246 11.73 12.73 -15.65
CA ALA A 246 12.54 13.70 -16.39
C ALA A 246 13.19 14.72 -15.44
N GLU A 247 14.15 15.47 -15.96
CA GLU A 247 14.76 16.60 -15.24
C GLU A 247 13.68 17.57 -14.74
N GLY A 248 13.88 18.12 -13.53
CA GLY A 248 12.91 19.02 -12.92
C GLY A 248 11.69 18.34 -12.29
N CYS A 249 11.75 17.02 -12.03
CA CYS A 249 10.68 16.27 -11.37
C CYS A 249 9.37 16.20 -12.19
N GLU A 250 9.51 16.20 -13.52
CA GLU A 250 8.42 16.11 -14.50
C GLU A 250 8.29 14.70 -15.10
N TYR A 251 7.14 14.42 -15.71
CA TYR A 251 6.85 13.16 -16.42
C TYR A 251 7.22 11.89 -15.63
N PRO A 252 6.70 11.73 -14.40
CA PRO A 252 6.95 10.55 -13.60
C PRO A 252 6.44 9.28 -14.30
N ILE A 253 7.29 8.27 -14.39
CA ILE A 253 6.94 6.93 -14.84
C ILE A 253 6.93 5.99 -13.63
N TYR A 254 5.82 5.28 -13.49
CA TYR A 254 5.61 4.30 -12.44
C TYR A 254 5.55 2.89 -13.02
N GLY A 255 6.08 1.92 -12.29
CA GLY A 255 5.75 0.51 -12.47
C GLY A 255 4.26 0.29 -12.19
N TYR A 256 3.59 -0.48 -13.04
CA TYR A 256 2.14 -0.65 -12.96
C TYR A 256 1.78 -1.84 -12.07
N VAL A 257 1.18 -1.58 -10.91
CA VAL A 257 0.78 -2.60 -9.93
C VAL A 257 -0.19 -3.62 -10.53
N TYR A 258 -1.24 -3.15 -11.23
CA TYR A 258 -2.18 -4.04 -11.89
C TYR A 258 -1.51 -4.85 -13.03
N GLY A 259 -0.55 -4.25 -13.74
CA GLY A 259 0.23 -4.93 -14.78
C GLY A 259 1.03 -6.14 -14.27
N TRP A 260 1.33 -6.18 -12.97
CA TRP A 260 2.05 -7.28 -12.31
C TRP A 260 1.25 -7.94 -11.18
N ALA A 261 -0.08 -7.80 -11.22
CA ALA A 261 -0.99 -8.27 -10.17
C ALA A 261 -0.78 -9.74 -9.78
N GLU A 262 -0.63 -10.64 -10.75
CA GLU A 262 -0.43 -12.08 -10.47
C GLU A 262 0.84 -12.33 -9.68
N TRP A 263 1.97 -11.79 -10.14
CA TRP A 263 3.26 -11.89 -9.45
C TRP A 263 3.22 -11.30 -8.02
N ILE A 264 2.57 -10.15 -7.84
CA ILE A 264 2.42 -9.52 -6.52
C ILE A 264 1.63 -10.44 -5.58
N LYS A 265 0.50 -10.99 -6.05
CA LYS A 265 -0.35 -11.90 -5.27
C LYS A 265 0.38 -13.19 -4.90
N GLU A 266 0.99 -13.86 -5.86
CA GLU A 266 1.73 -15.13 -5.64
C GLU A 266 2.89 -14.95 -4.67
N THR A 267 3.68 -13.88 -4.87
CA THR A 267 4.80 -13.57 -3.98
C THR A 267 4.32 -13.28 -2.56
N THR A 268 3.21 -12.57 -2.41
CA THR A 268 2.63 -12.25 -1.09
C THR A 268 2.11 -13.49 -0.37
N VAL A 269 1.44 -14.41 -1.06
CA VAL A 269 0.98 -15.68 -0.49
C VAL A 269 2.17 -16.53 -0.01
N ARG A 270 3.26 -16.57 -0.80
CA ARG A 270 4.50 -17.24 -0.41
C ARG A 270 5.13 -16.58 0.82
N ALA A 271 5.24 -15.26 0.82
CA ALA A 271 5.82 -14.52 1.94
C ALA A 271 5.02 -14.66 3.24
N ALA A 272 3.68 -14.73 3.14
CA ALA A 272 2.81 -15.04 4.28
C ALA A 272 3.08 -16.42 4.88
N SER A 273 3.28 -17.42 4.01
CA SER A 273 3.66 -18.77 4.43
C SER A 273 5.02 -18.79 5.13
N LEU A 274 6.00 -18.02 4.64
CA LEU A 274 7.32 -17.88 5.26
C LEU A 274 7.26 -17.12 6.60
N GLY A 275 6.42 -16.09 6.68
CA GLY A 275 6.23 -15.27 7.88
C GLY A 275 5.29 -15.86 8.93
N GLY A 276 4.61 -16.97 8.62
CA GLY A 276 3.72 -17.67 9.55
C GLY A 276 2.43 -16.89 9.87
N TYR A 277 1.89 -16.15 8.90
CA TYR A 277 0.64 -15.40 9.05
C TYR A 277 -0.34 -15.69 7.90
N GLU A 278 -1.63 -15.40 8.11
CA GLU A 278 -2.65 -15.61 7.08
C GLU A 278 -2.46 -14.61 5.92
N PRO A 279 -2.45 -15.07 4.64
CA PRO A 279 -2.27 -14.17 3.53
C PRO A 279 -3.39 -13.10 3.48
N PRO A 280 -3.08 -11.85 3.11
CA PRO A 280 -4.10 -10.82 2.95
C PRO A 280 -5.15 -11.27 1.93
N GLY A 281 -6.43 -10.98 2.19
CA GLY A 281 -7.52 -11.44 1.31
C GLY A 281 -7.34 -11.01 -0.16
N TRP A 282 -6.80 -9.83 -0.41
CA TRP A 282 -6.52 -9.34 -1.77
C TRP A 282 -5.52 -10.23 -2.52
N ALA A 283 -4.58 -10.85 -1.80
CA ALA A 283 -3.60 -11.77 -2.37
C ALA A 283 -4.26 -13.08 -2.83
N THR A 284 -5.39 -13.45 -2.23
CA THR A 284 -6.17 -14.65 -2.55
C THR A 284 -7.44 -14.37 -3.36
N GLY A 285 -7.58 -13.16 -3.92
CA GLY A 285 -8.67 -12.80 -4.84
C GLY A 285 -9.87 -12.08 -4.21
N PHE A 286 -9.78 -11.64 -2.95
CA PHE A 286 -10.74 -10.70 -2.39
C PHE A 286 -10.63 -9.34 -3.12
N PRO A 287 -11.73 -8.68 -3.51
CA PRO A 287 -11.69 -7.39 -4.19
C PRO A 287 -10.97 -6.31 -3.37
N THR A 288 -10.17 -5.48 -4.03
CA THR A 288 -9.34 -4.46 -3.35
C THR A 288 -10.11 -3.21 -3.00
N ASP A 289 -11.29 -3.00 -3.60
CA ASP A 289 -12.14 -1.84 -3.35
C ASP A 289 -12.75 -1.92 -1.93
N PRO A 290 -12.47 -0.94 -1.04
CA PRO A 290 -13.05 -0.87 0.31
C PRO A 290 -14.56 -1.09 0.41
N VAL A 291 -15.34 -0.83 -0.65
CA VAL A 291 -16.79 -1.08 -0.65
C VAL A 291 -17.13 -2.54 -0.30
N TYR A 292 -16.29 -3.50 -0.71
CA TYR A 292 -16.49 -4.92 -0.41
C TYR A 292 -16.15 -5.30 1.03
N SER A 293 -15.42 -4.43 1.75
CA SER A 293 -15.03 -4.61 3.15
C SER A 293 -15.87 -3.77 4.10
N ALA A 294 -16.78 -2.93 3.59
CA ALA A 294 -17.62 -2.05 4.41
C ALA A 294 -18.45 -2.83 5.44
N GLU A 295 -18.73 -2.20 6.59
CA GLU A 295 -19.62 -2.77 7.60
C GLU A 295 -21.07 -2.78 7.09
N ILE A 296 -21.84 -3.78 7.51
CA ILE A 296 -23.26 -3.94 7.14
C ILE A 296 -24.13 -4.13 8.38
N GLY A 297 -25.45 -4.01 8.19
CA GLY A 297 -26.45 -4.28 9.23
C GLY A 297 -26.90 -3.07 10.04
N GLY A 298 -26.27 -1.91 9.86
CA GLY A 298 -26.78 -0.63 10.40
C GLY A 298 -28.15 -0.30 9.79
N ALA A 299 -29.09 0.24 10.57
CA ALA A 299 -30.41 0.57 10.05
C ALA A 299 -30.36 1.76 9.06
N CYS A 300 -31.17 1.70 8.01
CA CYS A 300 -31.29 2.77 7.03
C CYS A 300 -32.71 2.86 6.44
N GLU A 301 -33.08 4.06 6.01
CA GLU A 301 -34.25 4.34 5.19
C GLU A 301 -33.87 4.69 3.75
N GLN A 302 -32.67 5.24 3.56
CA GLN A 302 -32.14 5.73 2.29
C GLN A 302 -30.71 5.24 2.11
N ALA A 303 -30.32 5.06 0.85
CA ALA A 303 -29.01 4.53 0.47
C ALA A 303 -27.85 5.40 1.01
N GLU A 304 -28.02 6.72 0.96
CA GLU A 304 -27.02 7.72 1.30
C GLU A 304 -26.66 7.75 2.79
N GLN A 305 -27.46 7.07 3.62
CA GLN A 305 -27.18 6.89 5.04
C GLN A 305 -26.10 5.83 5.29
N CYS A 306 -25.76 5.04 4.27
CA CYS A 306 -24.82 3.94 4.34
C CYS A 306 -23.48 4.32 3.69
N ALA A 307 -22.37 3.84 4.26
CA ALA A 307 -21.02 4.10 3.74
C ALA A 307 -20.85 3.63 2.28
N THR A 308 -21.57 2.59 1.89
CA THR A 308 -21.59 1.99 0.54
C THR A 308 -22.62 2.62 -0.39
N ASN A 309 -23.40 3.60 0.10
CA ASN A 309 -24.57 4.12 -0.58
C ASN A 309 -25.56 3.02 -1.01
N ALA A 310 -25.79 2.01 -0.14
CA ALA A 310 -26.68 0.89 -0.41
C ALA A 310 -27.49 0.50 0.84
N CYS A 311 -28.81 0.61 0.73
CA CYS A 311 -29.78 0.25 1.76
C CYS A 311 -30.72 -0.84 1.21
N LEU A 312 -30.70 -2.03 1.82
CA LEU A 312 -31.53 -3.18 1.42
C LEU A 312 -32.37 -3.63 2.62
N ASP A 313 -33.69 -3.74 2.44
CA ASP A 313 -34.63 -4.17 3.48
C ASP A 313 -34.46 -3.47 4.84
N GLY A 314 -34.12 -2.17 4.80
CA GLY A 314 -33.96 -1.34 6.00
C GLY A 314 -32.60 -1.44 6.69
N TYR A 315 -31.60 -2.08 6.08
CA TYR A 315 -30.23 -2.10 6.59
C TYR A 315 -29.18 -1.78 5.52
N CYS A 316 -28.10 -1.15 5.97
CA CYS A 316 -26.93 -0.87 5.16
C CYS A 316 -26.28 -2.18 4.75
N THR A 317 -26.03 -2.31 3.46
CA THR A 317 -25.45 -3.51 2.86
C THR A 317 -24.22 -3.16 2.03
N ARG A 318 -23.55 -4.16 1.48
CA ARG A 318 -22.39 -4.00 0.61
C ARG A 318 -22.46 -4.97 -0.58
N PRO A 319 -21.78 -4.66 -1.69
CA PRO A 319 -21.64 -5.60 -2.79
C PRO A 319 -20.96 -6.89 -2.33
N CYS A 320 -21.32 -8.00 -2.95
CA CYS A 320 -20.73 -9.31 -2.67
C CYS A 320 -20.42 -10.06 -3.95
N THR A 321 -19.45 -10.96 -3.87
CA THR A 321 -19.05 -11.86 -4.95
C THR A 321 -18.78 -13.24 -4.35
N GLU A 322 -18.41 -14.21 -5.19
CA GLU A 322 -17.95 -15.52 -4.70
C GLU A 322 -16.74 -15.40 -3.75
N SER A 323 -15.84 -14.45 -4.03
CA SER A 323 -14.66 -14.17 -3.18
C SER A 323 -14.97 -13.19 -2.04
N ALA A 324 -15.86 -12.21 -2.26
CA ALA A 324 -16.28 -11.25 -1.25
C ALA A 324 -17.56 -11.72 -0.55
N THR A 325 -17.40 -12.68 0.36
CA THR A 325 -18.53 -13.26 1.09
C THR A 325 -19.13 -12.28 2.10
N CYS A 326 -20.42 -12.47 2.40
CA CYS A 326 -21.13 -11.69 3.38
C CYS A 326 -20.81 -12.14 4.82
N PRO A 327 -20.82 -11.20 5.80
CA PRO A 327 -20.72 -11.52 7.22
C PRO A 327 -21.80 -12.49 7.71
N SER A 328 -21.56 -13.10 8.87
CA SER A 328 -22.51 -14.04 9.50
C SER A 328 -23.91 -13.44 9.64
N GLY A 329 -24.93 -14.22 9.26
CA GLY A 329 -26.34 -13.77 9.24
C GLY A 329 -26.79 -13.17 7.91
N TYR A 330 -25.86 -13.00 6.95
CA TYR A 330 -26.14 -12.49 5.61
C TYR A 330 -25.64 -13.47 4.55
N GLY A 331 -26.34 -13.53 3.42
CA GLY A 331 -25.96 -14.29 2.22
C GLY A 331 -25.79 -13.33 1.05
N CYS A 332 -24.98 -13.72 0.06
CA CYS A 332 -24.90 -12.95 -1.17
C CYS A 332 -26.14 -13.23 -2.02
N ASP A 333 -26.98 -12.21 -2.21
CA ASP A 333 -28.12 -12.32 -3.11
C ASP A 333 -27.62 -12.30 -4.55
N ALA A 334 -27.84 -13.38 -5.29
CA ALA A 334 -27.28 -13.56 -6.63
C ALA A 334 -27.94 -12.63 -7.68
N GLU A 335 -29.16 -12.15 -7.45
CA GLU A 335 -29.84 -11.24 -8.37
C GLU A 335 -29.42 -9.79 -8.12
N LEU A 336 -29.27 -9.41 -6.85
CA LEU A 336 -28.90 -8.05 -6.46
C LEU A 336 -27.38 -7.83 -6.51
N GLY A 337 -26.58 -8.86 -6.22
CA GLY A 337 -25.14 -8.73 -6.01
C GLY A 337 -24.77 -8.03 -4.70
N PHE A 338 -25.69 -8.04 -3.72
CA PHE A 338 -25.51 -7.41 -2.40
C PHE A 338 -25.76 -8.42 -1.28
N CYS A 339 -25.17 -8.14 -0.11
CA CYS A 339 -25.43 -8.92 1.08
C CYS A 339 -26.87 -8.74 1.56
N ALA A 340 -27.65 -9.82 1.51
CA ALA A 340 -29.02 -9.87 2.01
C ALA A 340 -29.09 -10.65 3.32
N LYS A 341 -29.96 -10.23 4.25
CA LYS A 341 -30.17 -10.96 5.51
C LYS A 341 -30.72 -12.35 5.21
N LEU A 342 -30.12 -13.38 5.80
CA LEU A 342 -30.63 -14.74 5.66
C LEU A 342 -31.98 -14.89 6.37
N PRO A 343 -32.92 -15.66 5.83
CA PRO A 343 -34.18 -15.93 6.53
C PRO A 343 -33.90 -16.61 7.87
N GLU A 344 -34.64 -16.21 8.91
CA GLU A 344 -34.53 -16.85 10.22
C GLU A 344 -34.86 -18.33 10.08
N PRO A 345 -34.06 -19.23 10.70
CA PRO A 345 -34.36 -20.64 10.67
C PRO A 345 -35.75 -20.86 11.28
N PRO A 346 -36.57 -21.77 10.72
CA PRO A 346 -37.91 -22.02 11.24
C PRO A 346 -37.81 -22.41 12.72
N PRO A 347 -38.77 -21.97 13.56
CA PRO A 347 -38.79 -22.37 14.96
C PRO A 347 -38.81 -23.89 15.06
N SER A 348 -37.93 -24.44 15.90
CA SER A 348 -37.91 -25.88 16.18
C SER A 348 -39.28 -26.31 16.69
N GLU A 349 -39.92 -27.26 16.01
CA GLU A 349 -41.19 -27.90 16.42
C GLU A 349 -41.00 -28.76 17.69
N ASP A 350 -40.60 -28.16 18.80
CA ASP A 350 -40.56 -28.82 20.10
C ASP A 350 -41.26 -27.92 21.12
N GLY A 351 -42.59 -27.88 21.02
CA GLY A 351 -43.47 -27.04 21.82
C GLY A 351 -44.94 -27.34 21.56
N GLY A 352 -45.30 -28.61 21.42
CA GLY A 352 -46.69 -29.05 21.38
C GLY A 352 -47.34 -28.83 22.75
N GLU A 353 -48.22 -27.84 22.84
CA GLU A 353 -49.19 -27.69 23.91
C GLU A 353 -50.10 -28.92 23.94
N GLY A 354 -50.09 -29.65 25.05
CA GLY A 354 -51.09 -30.66 25.38
C GLY A 354 -51.97 -30.14 26.51
N GLU A 355 -53.08 -29.48 26.17
CA GLU A 355 -54.29 -29.56 26.98
C GLU A 355 -54.87 -30.97 26.78
N ASP A 356 -55.11 -31.70 27.87
CA ASP A 356 -56.23 -32.65 28.03
C ASP A 356 -56.28 -33.18 29.48
N ASP A 357 -57.36 -32.77 30.16
CA ASP A 357 -58.13 -33.43 31.21
C ASP A 357 -57.50 -33.90 32.55
N ALA A 358 -57.92 -33.19 33.59
CA ALA A 358 -57.78 -33.53 34.99
C ALA A 358 -58.61 -34.76 35.40
N VAL A 359 -57.94 -35.81 35.87
CA VAL A 359 -58.50 -36.78 36.83
C VAL A 359 -57.63 -36.75 38.09
N LYS A 360 -58.25 -36.40 39.21
CA LYS A 360 -57.68 -36.52 40.55
C LYS A 360 -57.62 -38.00 40.94
N ASP A 361 -56.48 -38.45 41.46
CA ASP A 361 -56.39 -39.08 42.79
C ASP A 361 -54.93 -39.36 43.22
N GLY A 362 -54.57 -38.77 44.36
CA GLY A 362 -53.77 -39.34 45.46
C GLY A 362 -52.45 -40.08 45.22
N ALA A 363 -51.35 -39.36 45.49
CA ALA A 363 -50.17 -39.76 46.31
C ALA A 363 -49.33 -40.99 45.91
N ALA A 364 -48.11 -40.76 45.41
CA ALA A 364 -46.85 -40.96 46.14
C ALA A 364 -45.61 -40.70 45.24
N ASP A 365 -44.80 -39.71 45.64
CA ASP A 365 -43.36 -39.54 45.34
C ASP A 365 -42.56 -40.82 45.70
N ALA A 366 -41.45 -41.22 45.06
CA ALA A 366 -40.57 -40.56 44.10
C ALA A 366 -39.73 -41.58 43.30
N SER A 367 -39.26 -41.07 42.14
CA SER A 367 -38.01 -41.38 41.44
C SER A 367 -37.85 -42.71 40.69
N GLY A 368 -38.31 -42.70 39.43
CA GLY A 368 -37.73 -43.48 38.34
C GLY A 368 -37.53 -42.57 37.13
N GLY A 369 -36.30 -42.08 36.91
CA GLY A 369 -35.91 -41.31 35.72
C GLY A 369 -35.20 -42.21 34.72
N SER A 370 -35.81 -42.34 33.54
CA SER A 370 -35.45 -43.19 32.42
C SER A 370 -34.33 -42.62 31.54
N CYS A 371 -33.47 -43.53 31.07
CA CYS A 371 -32.68 -43.59 29.85
C CYS A 371 -32.53 -42.33 28.97
N SER A 372 -31.31 -41.79 28.94
CA SER A 372 -30.75 -41.07 27.78
C SER A 372 -29.75 -41.99 27.08
N ILE A 373 -29.93 -42.23 25.78
CA ILE A 373 -28.90 -42.84 24.92
C ILE A 373 -27.94 -41.72 24.52
N SER A 374 -26.77 -41.68 25.14
CA SER A 374 -25.64 -40.85 24.73
C SER A 374 -24.72 -41.66 23.81
N ASN A 375 -24.50 -41.15 22.60
CA ASN A 375 -23.42 -41.63 21.74
C ASN A 375 -22.11 -40.94 22.20
N PRO A 376 -21.05 -41.69 22.59
CA PRO A 376 -19.84 -41.06 23.10
C PRO A 376 -18.95 -40.50 21.98
N ARG A 377 -18.42 -39.30 22.21
CA ARG A 377 -17.30 -38.71 21.46
C ARG A 377 -16.07 -39.62 21.55
N PRO A 378 -15.27 -39.78 20.48
CA PRO A 378 -14.04 -40.57 20.53
C PRO A 378 -12.97 -39.88 21.38
N ASP A 379 -12.31 -40.69 22.21
CA ASP A 379 -11.20 -40.37 23.10
C ASP A 379 -9.92 -40.00 22.31
N PRO A 380 -9.35 -38.78 22.47
CA PRO A 380 -8.19 -38.31 21.72
C PRO A 380 -6.84 -38.91 22.16
N THR A 381 -6.83 -39.90 23.06
CA THR A 381 -5.57 -40.46 23.61
C THR A 381 -5.14 -41.81 23.04
N LYS A 382 -5.78 -42.31 21.96
CA LYS A 382 -5.38 -43.58 21.33
C LYS A 382 -4.59 -43.37 20.02
N PRO A 383 -3.40 -43.96 19.87
CA PRO A 383 -2.63 -43.86 18.64
C PRO A 383 -3.28 -44.67 17.51
N VAL A 384 -3.38 -44.03 16.33
CA VAL A 384 -3.85 -44.63 15.08
C VAL A 384 -2.77 -45.57 14.53
N PRO A 385 -3.08 -46.81 14.08
CA PRO A 385 -2.09 -47.70 13.48
C PRO A 385 -1.91 -47.44 11.98
N TRP A 386 -0.66 -47.45 11.53
CA TRP A 386 -0.26 -47.05 10.17
C TRP A 386 -0.15 -48.33 9.36
N LEU A 387 -1.07 -48.56 8.43
CA LEU A 387 -0.91 -49.63 7.44
C LEU A 387 -0.12 -49.10 6.24
N LEU A 388 1.13 -49.54 6.15
CA LEU A 388 1.96 -49.48 4.95
C LEU A 388 1.38 -50.44 3.89
N GLY A 389 0.79 -49.88 2.84
CA GLY A 389 0.38 -50.60 1.64
C GLY A 389 1.31 -50.30 0.48
N ALA A 390 2.40 -51.07 0.37
CA ALA A 390 3.17 -51.17 -0.85
C ALA A 390 2.37 -51.97 -1.89
N ALA A 391 2.19 -51.43 -3.10
CA ALA A 391 1.76 -52.19 -4.26
C ALA A 391 2.67 -51.81 -5.44
N GLY A 392 3.42 -52.81 -5.91
CA GLY A 392 4.33 -52.69 -7.03
C GLY A 392 3.68 -52.94 -8.39
N LEU A 393 4.37 -52.41 -9.41
CA LEU A 393 4.60 -52.89 -10.77
C LEU A 393 3.71 -54.01 -11.35
N GLY A 394 3.21 -53.77 -12.57
CA GLY A 394 3.09 -54.81 -13.58
C GLY A 394 2.11 -54.55 -14.72
N ALA A 395 2.59 -53.95 -15.82
CA ALA A 395 2.50 -54.42 -17.21
C ALA A 395 3.01 -53.33 -18.17
#